data_AF-A0A0G0G658-F1
#
_entry.id   AF-A0A0G0G658-F1
#
_cell.length_a   1.000
_cell.length_b   1.000
_cell.length_c   1.000
_cell.angle_alpha   90.00
_cell.angle_beta   90.00
_cell.angle_gamma   90.00
#
_symmetry.space_group_name_H-M   'P 1'
#
loop_
_entity.id
_entity.type
_entity.pdbx_description
1 polymer ?
#
loop_
_entity_poly.entity_id
_entity_poly.type
_entity_poly.pdbx_seq_one_letter_code
_entity_poly.pdbx_strand_id
1 'polypeptide(L)'
;MLNQAQKSYIAGFLDGDGSIYVRLKPNQSYRYGFQISPYIVLFQSQKDQINFQKICNLINLGYLRVRKDGILEYIIGKTDAIRKFLQIVKPFVILKKEQVNLMIKILDIKENIKNKNDFIKLAKLIDDFRELNYSKKRKKRILTP
;
A
#
# COMPACT_ATOMS: atom_id res chain seq x y z
N MET A 1 -22.27 -5.10 -1.00
CA MET A 1 -20.98 -5.70 -1.44
C MET A 1 -20.72 -5.27 -2.87
N LEU A 2 -19.45 -5.08 -3.26
CA LEU A 2 -19.09 -4.76 -4.65
C LEU A 2 -19.37 -5.94 -5.59
N ASN A 3 -19.94 -5.67 -6.76
CA ASN A 3 -20.12 -6.67 -7.82
C ASN A 3 -18.82 -6.91 -8.60
N GLN A 4 -18.78 -7.95 -9.45
CA GLN A 4 -17.57 -8.33 -10.19
C GLN A 4 -17.04 -7.19 -11.08
N ALA A 5 -17.92 -6.50 -11.81
CA ALA A 5 -17.52 -5.38 -12.67
C ALA A 5 -16.85 -4.24 -11.89
N GLN A 6 -17.38 -3.91 -10.71
CA GLN A 6 -16.78 -2.90 -9.83
C GLN A 6 -15.43 -3.34 -9.30
N LYS A 7 -15.28 -4.62 -8.91
CA LYS A 7 -13.98 -5.16 -8.45
C LYS A 7 -12.93 -5.12 -9.56
N SER A 8 -13.30 -5.54 -10.76
CA SER A 8 -12.42 -5.49 -11.95
C SER A 8 -12.03 -4.05 -12.29
N TYR A 9 -12.99 -3.12 -12.26
CA TYR A 9 -12.73 -1.70 -12.51
C TYR A 9 -11.74 -1.11 -11.49
N ILE A 10 -11.94 -1.37 -10.19
CA ILE A 10 -11.04 -0.90 -9.13
C ILE A 10 -9.64 -1.51 -9.28
N ALA A 11 -9.54 -2.79 -9.66
CA ALA A 11 -8.25 -3.43 -9.92
C ALA A 11 -7.53 -2.82 -11.14
N GLY A 12 -8.25 -2.54 -12.22
CA GLY A 12 -7.70 -1.83 -13.38
C GLY A 12 -7.25 -0.42 -13.04
N PHE A 13 -8.03 0.30 -12.23
CA PHE A 13 -7.64 1.63 -11.73
C PHE A 13 -6.38 1.57 -10.85
N LEU A 14 -6.28 0.57 -9.98
CA LEU A 14 -5.08 0.32 -9.18
C LEU A 14 -3.86 0.04 -10.07
N ASP A 15 -4.01 -0.72 -11.16
CA ASP A 15 -2.93 -1.05 -12.07
C ASP A 15 -2.41 0.18 -12.83
N GLY A 16 -3.32 1.04 -13.30
CA GLY A 16 -2.99 2.28 -14.01
C GLY A 16 -2.47 3.39 -13.09
N ASP A 17 -3.34 3.89 -12.20
CA ASP A 17 -3.12 5.08 -11.38
C ASP A 17 -3.06 4.76 -9.87
N GLY A 18 -2.55 3.59 -9.54
CA GLY A 18 -2.38 3.14 -8.16
C GLY A 18 -0.94 2.83 -7.76
N SER A 19 -0.72 2.76 -6.45
CA SER A 19 0.55 2.32 -5.87
C SER A 19 0.30 1.51 -4.61
N ILE A 20 1.02 0.39 -4.50
CA ILE A 20 1.10 -0.42 -3.29
C ILE A 20 2.53 -0.28 -2.79
N TYR A 21 2.71 0.11 -1.54
CA TYR A 21 4.04 0.23 -0.96
C TYR A 21 4.07 0.06 0.56
N VAL A 22 5.23 -0.32 1.07
CA VAL A 22 5.51 -0.40 2.49
C VAL A 22 6.77 0.39 2.81
N ARG A 23 6.73 1.14 3.90
CA ARG A 23 7.86 1.95 4.37
C ARG A 23 8.33 1.47 5.73
N LEU A 24 9.65 1.38 5.87
CA LEU A 24 10.30 1.25 7.16
C LEU A 24 10.67 2.66 7.68
N LYS A 25 9.94 3.17 8.66
CA LYS A 25 10.11 4.53 9.21
C LYS A 25 10.82 4.46 10.57
N PRO A 26 11.96 5.15 10.78
CA PRO A 26 12.54 5.31 12.11
C PRO A 26 11.50 5.83 13.09
N ASN A 27 11.34 5.12 14.20
CA ASN A 27 10.48 5.49 15.30
C ASN A 27 10.97 4.82 16.58
N GLN A 28 11.53 5.62 17.49
CA GLN A 28 12.13 5.13 18.73
C GLN A 28 11.11 4.52 19.70
N SER A 29 9.81 4.84 19.57
CA SER A 29 8.79 4.22 20.42
C SER A 29 8.44 2.78 20.03
N TYR A 30 8.92 2.29 18.89
CA TYR A 30 8.69 0.91 18.44
C TYR A 30 9.81 0.00 18.94
N ARG A 31 9.45 -1.26 19.27
CA ARG A 31 10.35 -2.29 19.85
C ARG A 31 11.72 -2.42 19.15
N TYR A 32 11.77 -2.21 17.84
CA TYR A 32 13.00 -2.34 17.04
C TYR A 32 13.46 -1.00 16.43
N GLY A 33 12.99 0.14 16.93
CA GLY A 33 13.37 1.46 16.44
C GLY A 33 12.77 1.86 15.09
N PHE A 34 11.87 1.04 14.54
CA PHE A 34 11.22 1.27 13.25
C PHE A 34 9.74 0.87 13.26
N GLN A 35 8.93 1.70 12.62
CA GLN A 35 7.55 1.43 12.26
C GLN A 35 7.47 0.88 10.83
N ILE A 36 6.76 -0.23 10.65
CA ILE A 36 6.40 -0.75 9.34
C ILE A 36 5.06 -0.15 8.93
N SER A 37 5.07 0.69 7.89
CA SER A 37 3.89 1.41 7.41
C SER A 37 3.51 0.97 5.99
N PRO A 38 2.59 0.00 5.84
CA PRO A 38 2.02 -0.38 4.54
C PRO A 38 0.95 0.62 4.10
N TYR A 39 0.84 0.84 2.79
CA TYR A 39 -0.14 1.72 2.18
C TYR A 39 -0.53 1.21 0.80
N ILE A 40 -1.79 1.48 0.44
CA ILE A 40 -2.28 1.49 -0.93
C ILE A 40 -2.78 2.91 -1.21
N VAL A 41 -2.39 3.47 -2.35
CA VAL A 41 -2.77 4.82 -2.76
C VAL A 41 -3.27 4.79 -4.19
N LEU A 42 -4.42 5.43 -4.43
CA LEU A 42 -4.91 5.74 -5.77
C LEU A 42 -4.75 7.24 -6.03
N PHE A 43 -4.39 7.60 -7.25
CA PHE A 43 -4.12 8.98 -7.64
C PHE A 43 -5.14 9.46 -8.68
N GLN A 44 -5.47 10.75 -8.65
CA GLN A 44 -6.21 11.41 -9.72
C GLN A 44 -5.93 12.91 -9.71
N SER A 45 -6.06 13.59 -10.84
CA SER A 45 -6.06 15.05 -10.90
C SER A 45 -7.23 15.63 -10.10
N GLN A 46 -7.00 16.72 -9.38
CA GLN A 46 -8.05 17.47 -8.68
C GLN A 46 -9.14 17.99 -9.63
N LYS A 47 -8.85 18.12 -10.93
CA LYS A 47 -9.84 18.49 -11.95
C LYS A 47 -11.02 17.51 -12.02
N ASP A 48 -10.81 16.25 -11.66
CA ASP A 48 -11.85 15.20 -11.69
C ASP A 48 -12.30 14.75 -10.29
N GLN A 49 -12.21 15.64 -9.30
CA GLN A 49 -12.50 15.34 -7.90
C GLN A 49 -13.88 14.68 -7.69
N ILE A 50 -14.90 15.15 -8.40
CA ILE A 50 -16.28 14.66 -8.23
C ILE A 50 -16.37 13.18 -8.62
N ASN A 51 -15.81 12.78 -9.76
CA ASN A 51 -15.86 11.39 -10.19
C ASN A 51 -14.90 10.51 -9.38
N PHE A 52 -13.73 11.03 -9.03
CA PHE A 52 -12.81 10.31 -8.16
C PHE A 52 -13.42 10.02 -6.77
N GLN A 53 -14.19 10.96 -6.21
CA GLN A 53 -14.90 10.74 -4.95
C GLN A 53 -15.95 9.61 -5.05
N LYS A 54 -16.62 9.45 -6.20
CA LYS A 54 -17.54 8.31 -6.42
C LYS A 54 -16.79 6.98 -6.31
N ILE A 55 -15.61 6.88 -6.93
CA ILE A 55 -14.75 5.69 -6.84
C ILE A 55 -14.30 5.45 -5.39
N CYS A 56 -13.87 6.50 -4.68
CA CYS A 56 -13.46 6.43 -3.29
C CYS A 56 -14.59 5.95 -2.36
N ASN A 57 -15.83 6.39 -2.61
CA ASN A 57 -17.01 5.99 -1.86
C ASN A 57 -17.41 4.53 -2.13
N LEU A 58 -17.18 4.03 -3.35
CA LEU A 58 -17.37 2.60 -3.64
C LEU A 58 -16.38 1.74 -2.85
N ILE A 59 -15.13 2.20 -2.70
CA ILE A 59 -14.10 1.48 -1.96
C ILE A 59 -14.35 1.57 -0.44
N ASN A 60 -14.53 2.77 0.10
CA ASN A 60 -14.81 3.06 1.51
C ASN A 60 -13.88 2.36 2.54
N LEU A 61 -12.58 2.34 2.27
CA LEU A 61 -11.54 1.72 3.13
C LEU A 61 -10.43 2.69 3.55
N GLY A 62 -10.48 3.93 3.07
CA GLY A 62 -9.44 4.94 3.23
C GLY A 62 -9.99 6.35 3.31
N TYR A 63 -9.10 7.32 3.16
CA TYR A 63 -9.44 8.75 3.18
C TYR A 63 -8.84 9.47 1.98
N LEU A 64 -9.49 10.55 1.54
CA LEU A 64 -9.00 11.42 0.48
C LEU A 64 -8.08 12.49 1.06
N ARG A 65 -6.99 12.79 0.35
CA ARG A 65 -6.07 13.88 0.66
C ARG A 65 -5.80 14.68 -0.61
N VAL A 66 -5.85 16.00 -0.49
CA VAL A 66 -5.44 16.92 -1.56
C VAL A 66 -3.96 17.27 -1.37
N ARG A 67 -3.17 17.15 -2.43
CA ARG A 67 -1.79 17.62 -2.46
C ARG A 67 -1.71 19.04 -3.01
N LYS A 68 -0.64 19.75 -2.64
CA LYS A 68 -0.39 21.13 -3.08
C LYS A 68 -0.18 21.26 -4.60
N ASP A 69 0.15 20.17 -5.29
CA ASP A 69 0.39 20.12 -6.74
C ASP A 69 -0.86 19.76 -7.56
N GLY A 70 -2.06 19.80 -6.95
CA GLY A 70 -3.32 19.54 -7.66
C GLY A 70 -3.60 18.05 -7.92
N ILE A 71 -2.95 17.16 -7.17
CA ILE A 71 -3.19 15.71 -7.20
C ILE A 71 -3.96 15.27 -5.95
N LEU A 72 -4.98 14.45 -6.15
CA LEU A 72 -5.73 13.76 -5.12
C LEU A 72 -5.07 12.41 -4.82
N GLU A 73 -5.00 12.06 -3.54
CA GLU A 73 -4.56 10.76 -3.05
C GLU A 73 -5.70 10.12 -2.25
N TYR A 74 -6.21 8.98 -2.69
CA TYR A 74 -7.04 8.13 -1.84
C TYR A 74 -6.15 7.12 -1.13
N ILE A 75 -6.03 7.24 0.20
CA ILE A 75 -5.04 6.53 1.00
C ILE A 75 -5.72 5.48 1.87
N ILE A 76 -5.32 4.22 1.68
CA ILE A 76 -5.70 3.08 2.52
C ILE A 76 -4.46 2.67 3.34
N GLY A 77 -4.48 2.97 4.65
CA GLY A 77 -3.32 2.78 5.54
C GLY A 77 -3.56 1.86 6.74
N LYS A 78 -4.82 1.55 7.08
CA LYS A 78 -5.12 0.62 8.18
C LYS A 78 -4.90 -0.82 7.71
N THR A 79 -4.27 -1.65 8.53
CA THR A 79 -3.87 -3.02 8.13
C THR A 79 -5.07 -3.88 7.72
N ASP A 80 -6.16 -3.84 8.48
CA ASP A 80 -7.42 -4.54 8.17
C ASP A 80 -8.05 -4.05 6.86
N ALA A 81 -8.04 -2.73 6.64
CA ALA A 81 -8.55 -2.12 5.41
C ALA A 81 -7.71 -2.50 4.18
N ILE A 82 -6.38 -2.53 4.32
CA ILE A 82 -5.48 -3.01 3.27
C ILE A 82 -5.78 -4.47 2.93
N ARG A 83 -5.92 -5.35 3.94
CA ARG A 83 -6.25 -6.77 3.70
C ARG A 83 -7.56 -6.91 2.92
N LYS A 84 -8.61 -6.19 3.33
CA LYS A 84 -9.91 -6.16 2.63
C LYS A 84 -9.76 -5.69 1.18
N PHE A 85 -9.02 -4.60 0.95
CA PHE A 85 -8.79 -4.10 -0.41
C PHE A 85 -8.03 -5.10 -1.29
N LEU A 86 -6.98 -5.73 -0.75
CA LEU A 86 -6.19 -6.72 -1.49
C LEU A 86 -7.05 -7.93 -1.88
N GLN A 87 -7.95 -8.40 -1.00
CA GLN A 87 -8.90 -9.48 -1.32
C GLN A 87 -9.84 -9.10 -2.47
N ILE A 88 -10.27 -7.84 -2.53
CA ILE A 88 -11.15 -7.33 -3.59
C ILE A 88 -10.46 -7.35 -4.96
N VAL A 89 -9.21 -6.88 -5.04
CA VAL A 89 -8.51 -6.65 -6.32
C VAL A 89 -7.68 -7.84 -6.79
N LYS A 90 -7.22 -8.72 -5.88
CA LYS A 90 -6.31 -9.84 -6.20
C LYS A 90 -6.75 -10.72 -7.38
N PRO A 91 -8.04 -11.03 -7.59
CA PRO A 91 -8.45 -11.85 -8.73
C PRO A 91 -8.32 -11.16 -10.10
N PHE A 92 -8.22 -9.82 -10.12
CA PHE A 92 -8.37 -9.01 -11.34
C PHE A 92 -7.12 -8.19 -11.68
N VAL A 93 -6.22 -7.99 -10.72
CA VAL A 93 -4.98 -7.24 -10.92
C VAL A 93 -4.04 -7.98 -11.89
N ILE A 94 -3.44 -7.25 -12.82
CA ILE A 94 -2.53 -7.77 -13.85
C ILE A 94 -1.13 -7.22 -13.59
N LEU A 95 -0.97 -5.89 -13.64
CA LEU A 95 0.35 -5.25 -13.60
C LEU A 95 0.97 -5.30 -12.19
N LYS A 96 0.13 -5.17 -11.16
CA LYS A 96 0.58 -5.12 -9.75
C LYS A 96 0.39 -6.44 -8.98
N LYS A 97 0.28 -7.56 -9.69
CA LYS A 97 0.03 -8.89 -9.10
C LYS A 97 1.11 -9.29 -8.07
N GLU A 98 2.37 -9.01 -8.37
CA GLU A 98 3.49 -9.30 -7.47
C GLU A 98 3.44 -8.43 -6.21
N GLN A 99 3.16 -7.14 -6.36
CA GLN A 99 3.04 -6.20 -5.25
C GLN A 99 1.86 -6.57 -4.34
N VAL A 100 0.72 -7.01 -4.91
CA VAL A 100 -0.42 -7.53 -4.13
C VAL A 100 -0.01 -8.75 -3.31
N ASN A 101 0.60 -9.75 -3.94
CA ASN A 101 1.01 -10.97 -3.25
C ASN A 101 2.07 -10.72 -2.18
N LEU A 102 3.06 -9.88 -2.48
CA LEU A 102 4.13 -9.55 -1.54
C LEU A 102 3.61 -8.71 -0.38
N MET A 103 2.65 -7.80 -0.60
CA MET A 103 2.00 -7.05 0.49
C MET A 103 1.24 -7.99 1.42
N ILE A 104 0.48 -8.96 0.90
CA ILE A 104 -0.21 -9.97 1.73
C ILE A 104 0.82 -10.71 2.61
N LYS A 105 1.89 -11.21 2.01
CA LYS A 105 2.98 -11.92 2.72
C LYS A 105 3.63 -11.04 3.82
N ILE A 106 3.88 -9.76 3.53
CA ILE A 106 4.44 -8.81 4.49
C ILE A 106 3.51 -8.61 5.68
N LEU A 107 2.20 -8.51 5.46
CA LEU A 107 1.22 -8.36 6.54
C LEU A 107 1.14 -9.63 7.41
N ASP A 108 1.17 -10.81 6.80
CA ASP A 108 1.14 -12.10 7.51
C ASP A 108 2.39 -12.29 8.39
N ILE A 109 3.57 -11.96 7.87
CA ILE A 109 4.82 -12.02 8.65
C ILE A 109 4.81 -10.97 9.77
N LYS A 110 4.30 -9.76 9.49
CA LYS A 110 4.23 -8.66 10.48
C LYS A 110 3.42 -9.04 11.72
N GLU A 111 2.36 -9.82 11.57
CA GLU A 111 1.52 -10.30 12.69
C GLU A 111 2.24 -11.33 13.57
N ASN A 112 3.28 -11.98 13.05
CA ASN A 112 3.97 -13.10 13.70
C ASN A 112 5.40 -12.77 14.17
N ILE A 113 5.79 -11.49 14.22
CA ILE A 113 7.14 -11.09 14.67
C ILE A 113 7.30 -11.36 16.16
N LYS A 114 8.19 -12.29 16.53
CA LYS A 114 8.48 -12.62 17.94
C LYS A 114 9.82 -12.05 18.39
N ASN A 115 10.81 -12.03 17.51
CA ASN A 115 12.20 -11.68 17.81
C ASN A 115 12.84 -10.75 16.77
N LYS A 116 14.08 -10.29 17.06
CA LYS A 116 14.85 -9.38 16.18
C LYS A 116 15.17 -10.02 14.82
N ASN A 117 15.41 -11.33 14.76
CA ASN A 117 15.71 -12.02 13.51
C ASN A 117 14.49 -12.07 12.58
N ASP A 118 13.28 -12.28 13.12
CA ASP A 118 12.04 -12.18 12.36
C ASP A 118 11.87 -10.79 11.77
N PHE A 119 12.16 -9.76 12.57
CA PHE A 119 12.11 -8.38 12.13
C PHE A 119 13.13 -8.07 11.01
N ILE A 120 14.36 -8.56 11.11
CA ILE A 120 15.39 -8.39 10.06
C ILE A 120 14.94 -9.05 8.76
N LYS A 121 14.39 -10.28 8.83
CA LYS A 121 13.85 -10.98 7.65
C LYS A 121 12.73 -10.16 6.99
N LEU A 122 11.83 -9.59 7.78
CA LEU A 122 10.76 -8.73 7.28
C LEU A 122 11.30 -7.43 6.67
N ALA A 123 12.30 -6.80 7.29
CA ALA A 123 12.94 -5.60 6.76
C ALA A 123 13.58 -5.86 5.39
N LYS A 124 14.25 -7.02 5.22
CA LYS A 124 14.80 -7.43 3.92
C LYS A 124 13.71 -7.59 2.85
N LEU A 125 12.60 -8.25 3.18
CA LEU A 125 11.45 -8.37 2.27
C LEU A 125 10.85 -7.00 1.89
N ILE A 126 10.81 -6.05 2.83
CA ILE A 126 10.37 -4.68 2.57
C ILE A 126 11.33 -3.97 1.62
N ASP A 127 12.63 -4.20 1.73
CA ASP A 127 13.60 -3.64 0.79
C ASP A 127 13.47 -4.26 -0.61
N ASP A 128 13.25 -5.57 -0.71
CA ASP A 128 12.95 -6.24 -2.00
C ASP A 128 11.66 -5.68 -2.63
N PHE A 129 10.62 -5.47 -1.82
CA PHE A 129 9.36 -4.84 -2.28
C PHE A 129 9.61 -3.46 -2.93
N ARG A 130 10.61 -2.72 -2.44
CA ARG A 130 10.94 -1.38 -2.95
C ARG A 130 11.66 -1.42 -4.30
N GLU A 131 12.17 -2.57 -4.72
CA GLU A 131 12.72 -2.77 -6.07
C GLU A 131 11.62 -2.98 -7.11
N LEU A 132 10.46 -3.52 -6.72
CA LEU A 132 9.28 -3.67 -7.59
C LEU A 132 8.60 -2.35 -7.97
N ASN A 133 9.01 -1.23 -7.36
CA ASN A 133 8.45 0.09 -7.63
C ASN A 133 9.52 1.01 -8.23
N TYR A 134 9.21 1.65 -9.36
CA TYR A 134 10.06 2.65 -10.00
C TYR A 134 10.19 3.90 -9.12
N SER A 135 11.23 3.96 -8.28
CA SER A 135 11.47 5.10 -7.37
C SER A 135 12.76 5.84 -7.73
N LYS A 136 12.63 7.13 -8.11
CA LYS A 136 13.77 8.01 -8.44
C LYS A 136 14.42 8.72 -7.23
N LYS A 137 13.83 8.64 -6.03
CA LYS A 137 14.29 9.37 -4.81
C LYS A 137 14.53 8.43 -3.62
N ARG A 138 15.21 7.31 -3.87
CA ARG A 138 15.38 6.21 -2.92
C ARG A 138 16.40 6.57 -1.80
N LYS A 139 16.02 6.40 -0.54
CA LYS A 139 16.96 6.40 0.62
C LYS A 139 17.06 4.97 1.20
N LYS A 140 18.25 4.35 1.14
CA LYS A 140 18.55 3.10 1.84
C LYS A 140 18.71 3.41 3.34
N ARG A 141 18.04 2.64 4.20
CA ARG A 141 18.15 2.79 5.65
C ARG A 141 18.85 1.55 6.18
N ILE A 142 20.02 1.73 6.75
CA ILE A 142 20.76 0.66 7.42
C ILE A 142 20.13 0.50 8.80
N LEU A 143 19.85 -0.75 9.20
CA LEU A 143 19.46 -1.06 10.57
C LEU A 143 20.69 -0.78 11.45
N THR A 144 20.62 0.25 12.30
CA THR A 144 21.68 0.53 13.27
C THR A 144 21.75 -0.66 14.26
N PRO A 145 22.96 -1.13 14.64
CA PRO A 145 23.17 -2.35 15.44
C PRO A 145 22.28 -2.49 16.68
#